data_AF-A0A959ESE0-F1
#
_entry.id   AF-A0A959ESE0-F1
#
_cell.length_a   1.000
_cell.length_b   1.000
_cell.length_c   1.000
_cell.angle_alpha   90.00
_cell.angle_beta   90.00
_cell.angle_gamma   90.00
#
_symmetry.space_group_name_H-M   'P 1'
#
loop_
_entity.id
_entity.type
_entity.pdbx_description
1 polymer ?
#
loop_
_entity_poly.entity_id
_entity_poly.type
_entity_poly.pdbx_seq_one_letter_code
_entity_poly.pdbx_strand_id
1 'polypeptide(L)'
;MKATNYFFPFLLLLSISAGAQETKAVTFTATVSTDSVLLGNYFELTFTLENAEGTHFAEPSFDDFDLVSGPNTSMQTQILNGVVSQKRSYSYYLQPREVGLFYVGPAS
;
A
#
# COMPACT_ATOMS: atom_id res chain seq x y z
N MET A 1 -48.08 8.50 -53.23
CA MET A 1 -47.58 9.58 -52.36
C MET A 1 -46.86 8.90 -51.19
N LYS A 2 -45.53 8.81 -51.26
CA LYS A 2 -44.54 9.57 -50.46
C LYS A 2 -44.75 9.34 -48.94
N ALA A 3 -44.00 8.40 -48.35
CA ALA A 3 -42.72 8.62 -47.63
C ALA A 3 -43.03 8.96 -46.15
N THR A 4 -42.42 8.40 -45.11
CA THR A 4 -41.02 8.00 -44.91
C THR A 4 -40.96 7.11 -43.66
N ASN A 5 -40.24 5.98 -43.72
CA ASN A 5 -39.82 5.23 -42.55
C ASN A 5 -38.74 6.03 -41.80
N TYR A 6 -39.00 6.45 -40.56
CA TYR A 6 -37.95 6.91 -39.63
C TYR A 6 -37.40 5.64 -38.95
N PHE A 7 -36.50 4.88 -39.58
CA PHE A 7 -35.05 5.14 -39.64
C PHE A 7 -34.51 5.65 -38.30
N PHE A 8 -34.40 4.72 -37.35
CA PHE A 8 -33.22 4.53 -36.47
C PHE A 8 -32.06 5.45 -36.90
N PRO A 9 -31.68 6.51 -36.13
CA PRO A 9 -31.11 6.33 -34.80
C PRO A 9 -31.37 7.52 -33.84
N PHE A 10 -32.35 7.43 -32.95
CA PHE A 10 -32.32 8.21 -31.70
C PHE A 10 -31.47 7.50 -30.62
N LEU A 11 -30.91 6.35 -30.96
CA LEU A 11 -30.18 5.43 -30.09
C LEU A 11 -28.67 5.44 -30.38
N LEU A 12 -28.06 6.61 -30.59
CA LEU A 12 -26.62 6.71 -30.87
C LEU A 12 -25.95 7.94 -30.24
N LEU A 13 -26.42 8.37 -29.05
CA LEU A 13 -25.72 9.37 -28.24
C LEU A 13 -25.58 8.94 -26.77
N LEU A 14 -25.77 7.65 -26.49
CA LEU A 14 -25.16 7.02 -25.31
C LEU A 14 -23.76 6.54 -25.73
N SER A 15 -22.89 7.49 -26.07
CA SER A 15 -21.46 7.20 -26.11
C SER A 15 -21.09 6.85 -24.68
N ILE A 16 -21.06 5.54 -24.42
CA ILE A 16 -20.57 4.96 -23.18
C ILE A 16 -19.13 5.44 -23.07
N SER A 17 -18.92 6.53 -22.32
CA SER A 17 -17.63 6.87 -21.76
C SER A 17 -17.30 5.76 -20.78
N ALA A 18 -16.79 4.64 -21.29
CA ALA A 18 -16.07 3.67 -20.49
C ALA A 18 -14.80 4.39 -20.02
N GLY A 19 -14.95 5.25 -19.00
CA GLY A 19 -13.83 5.76 -18.25
C GLY A 19 -13.14 4.55 -17.68
N ALA A 20 -11.96 4.24 -18.21
CA ALA A 20 -11.09 3.24 -17.62
C ALA A 20 -10.88 3.68 -16.16
N GLN A 21 -11.46 2.92 -15.23
CA GLN A 21 -11.27 3.18 -13.82
C GLN A 21 -9.81 2.82 -13.54
N GLU A 22 -8.95 3.82 -13.36
CA GLU A 22 -7.55 3.60 -13.04
C GLU A 22 -7.46 2.91 -11.67
N THR A 23 -7.39 1.59 -11.69
CA THR A 23 -7.05 0.80 -10.52
C THR A 23 -5.59 1.02 -10.23
N LYS A 24 -5.30 1.76 -9.15
CA LYS A 24 -3.93 1.89 -8.65
C LYS A 24 -3.37 0.51 -8.31
N ALA A 25 -2.11 0.27 -8.65
CA ALA A 25 -1.43 -0.98 -8.34
C ALA A 25 -1.37 -1.20 -6.83
N VAL A 26 -1.63 -2.44 -6.40
CA VAL A 26 -1.40 -2.86 -5.03
C VAL A 26 0.09 -3.02 -4.82
N THR A 27 0.62 -2.38 -3.79
CA THR A 27 2.04 -2.49 -3.43
C THR A 27 2.17 -2.82 -1.95
N PHE A 28 3.11 -3.71 -1.65
CA PHE A 28 3.52 -4.03 -0.30
C PHE A 28 5.03 -3.90 -0.21
N THR A 29 5.51 -2.97 0.61
CA THR A 29 6.93 -2.60 0.68
C THR A 29 7.43 -2.59 2.11
N ALA A 30 8.72 -2.84 2.27
CA ALA A 30 9.45 -2.67 3.52
C ALA A 30 10.55 -1.63 3.31
N THR A 31 10.65 -0.69 4.24
CA THR A 31 11.66 0.38 4.21
C THR A 31 12.30 0.50 5.58
N VAL A 32 13.60 0.81 5.61
CA VAL A 32 14.33 1.12 6.83
C VAL A 32 14.75 2.58 6.83
N SER A 33 14.78 3.22 8.00
CA SER A 33 15.25 4.61 8.12
C SER A 33 16.75 4.76 7.85
N THR A 34 17.52 3.70 8.11
CA THR A 34 18.95 3.57 7.79
C THR A 34 19.29 2.09 7.60
N ASP A 35 20.27 1.79 6.76
CA ASP A 35 20.80 0.44 6.55
C ASP A 35 21.93 0.08 7.54
N SER A 36 22.38 1.07 8.33
CA SER A 36 23.48 0.94 9.28
C SER A 36 23.26 1.81 10.50
N VAL A 37 23.57 1.27 11.68
CA VAL A 37 23.38 1.93 12.97
C VAL A 37 24.46 1.47 13.95
N LEU A 38 24.92 2.37 14.83
CA LEU A 38 25.88 2.02 15.88
C LEU A 38 25.20 1.16 16.97
N LEU A 39 25.92 0.18 17.50
CA LEU A 39 25.43 -0.66 18.60
C LEU A 39 24.88 0.19 19.76
N GLY A 40 23.72 -0.21 20.29
CA GLY A 40 23.01 0.54 21.34
C GLY A 40 22.08 1.64 20.83
N ASN A 41 22.01 1.85 19.51
CA ASN A 41 20.99 2.68 18.87
C ASN A 41 20.02 1.80 18.07
N TYR A 42 18.86 2.36 17.75
CA TYR A 42 17.81 1.68 17.00
C TYR A 42 17.56 2.34 15.64
N PHE A 43 16.96 1.61 14.72
CA PHE A 43 16.45 2.10 13.45
C PHE A 43 14.94 1.83 13.35
N GLU A 44 14.28 2.48 12.41
CA GLU A 44 12.86 2.25 12.13
C GLU A 44 12.71 1.33 10.93
N LEU A 45 11.94 0.26 11.10
CA LEU A 45 11.48 -0.62 10.03
C LEU A 45 9.99 -0.36 9.78
N THR A 46 9.63 -0.02 8.56
CA THR A 46 8.24 0.28 8.19
C THR A 46 7.78 -0.59 7.03
N PHE A 47 6.70 -1.34 7.27
CA PHE A 47 5.94 -2.03 6.22
C PHE A 47 4.81 -1.13 5.75
N THR A 48 4.60 -1.03 4.44
CA THR A 48 3.54 -0.21 3.84
C THR A 48 2.76 -1.00 2.81
N LEU A 49 1.43 -1.06 3.00
CA LEU A 49 0.46 -1.58 2.03
C LEU A 49 -0.28 -0.39 1.39
N GLU A 50 -0.22 -0.28 0.07
CA GLU A 50 -0.97 0.74 -0.67
C GLU A 50 -2.04 0.11 -1.57
N ASN A 51 -3.17 0.80 -1.68
CA ASN A 51 -4.30 0.53 -2.57
C ASN A 51 -4.98 -0.83 -2.34
N ALA A 52 -4.87 -1.40 -1.13
CA ALA A 52 -5.56 -2.61 -0.74
C ALA A 52 -5.96 -2.60 0.74
N GLU A 53 -7.02 -3.36 1.06
CA GLU A 53 -7.45 -3.63 2.42
C GLU A 53 -6.76 -4.89 2.95
N GLY A 54 -5.66 -4.71 3.67
CA GLY A 54 -5.03 -5.79 4.43
C GLY A 54 -5.80 -6.04 5.72
N THR A 55 -6.20 -7.29 5.99
CA THR A 55 -6.92 -7.65 7.23
C THR A 55 -6.06 -8.41 8.23
N HIS A 56 -4.97 -9.03 7.78
CA HIS A 56 -4.14 -9.93 8.59
C HIS A 56 -2.65 -9.69 8.30
N PHE A 57 -2.14 -8.52 8.69
CA PHE A 57 -0.69 -8.29 8.64
C PHE A 57 0.00 -9.22 9.64
N ALA A 58 1.07 -9.88 9.20
CA ALA A 58 1.94 -10.70 10.03
C ALA A 58 3.38 -10.17 9.93
N GLU A 59 3.93 -9.74 11.05
CA GLU A 59 5.32 -9.32 11.19
C GLU A 59 6.31 -10.49 11.03
N PRO A 60 7.55 -10.21 10.58
CA PRO A 60 8.61 -11.20 10.60
C PRO A 60 9.11 -11.44 12.02
N SER A 61 9.95 -12.48 12.20
CA SER A 61 10.70 -12.63 13.44
C SER A 61 11.75 -11.52 13.59
N PHE A 62 11.93 -11.06 14.82
CA PHE A 62 12.95 -10.08 15.21
C PHE A 62 14.01 -10.69 16.15
N ASP A 63 14.34 -11.97 15.99
CA ASP A 63 15.25 -12.68 16.92
C ASP A 63 16.62 -12.01 17.13
N ASP A 64 17.13 -11.31 16.11
CA ASP A 64 18.41 -10.60 16.17
C ASP A 64 18.31 -9.16 16.76
N PHE A 65 17.08 -8.73 17.08
CA PHE A 65 16.79 -7.36 17.50
C PHE A 65 16.01 -7.34 18.82
N ASP A 66 16.27 -6.30 19.61
CA ASP A 66 15.37 -5.89 20.67
C ASP A 66 14.30 -4.98 20.10
N LEU A 67 13.04 -5.33 20.35
CA LEU A 67 11.90 -4.50 20.00
C LEU A 67 11.79 -3.34 20.99
N VAL A 68 12.23 -2.16 20.57
CA VAL A 68 12.19 -0.94 21.39
C VAL A 68 10.77 -0.37 21.41
N SER A 69 10.06 -0.42 20.29
CA SER A 69 8.67 0.06 20.16
C SER A 69 8.00 -0.51 18.90
N GLY A 70 6.68 -0.69 18.98
CA GLY A 70 5.82 -1.09 17.86
C GLY A 70 4.92 -2.30 18.19
N PRO A 71 4.05 -2.72 17.25
CA PRO A 71 3.77 -2.04 15.98
C PRO A 71 3.09 -0.70 16.18
N ASN A 72 3.66 0.35 15.59
CA ASN A 72 2.98 1.63 15.41
C ASN A 72 2.20 1.54 14.09
N THR A 73 0.90 1.80 14.15
CA THR A 73 0.03 1.63 12.97
C THR A 73 -0.48 2.97 12.47
N SER A 74 -0.48 3.14 11.15
CA SER A 74 -1.08 4.30 10.49
C SER A 74 -1.97 3.84 9.35
N MET A 75 -3.11 4.49 9.19
CA MET A 75 -4.05 4.24 8.12
C MET A 75 -4.48 5.58 7.52
N GLN A 76 -4.38 5.68 6.20
CA GLN A 76 -4.81 6.82 5.43
C GLN A 76 -5.68 6.36 4.27
N THR A 77 -6.85 6.98 4.11
CA THR A 77 -7.70 6.83 2.92
C THR A 77 -7.84 8.18 2.25
N GLN A 78 -7.65 8.22 0.94
CA GLN A 78 -7.78 9.42 0.13
C GLN A 78 -8.73 9.14 -1.02
N ILE A 79 -9.64 10.09 -1.28
CA ILE A 79 -10.59 10.01 -2.40
C ILE A 79 -10.37 11.26 -3.25
N LEU A 80 -9.86 11.09 -4.46
CA LEU A 80 -9.63 12.18 -5.42
C LEU A 80 -10.41 11.90 -6.69
N ASN A 81 -11.37 12.78 -7.03
CA ASN A 81 -12.21 12.65 -8.23
C ASN A 81 -12.86 11.25 -8.39
N GLY A 82 -13.29 10.66 -7.26
CA GLY A 82 -13.89 9.32 -7.23
C GLY A 82 -12.90 8.15 -7.25
N VAL A 83 -11.59 8.41 -7.37
CA VAL A 83 -10.54 7.39 -7.23
C VAL A 83 -10.16 7.26 -5.77
N VAL A 84 -10.34 6.06 -5.22
CA VAL A 84 -9.95 5.71 -3.84
C VAL A 84 -8.51 5.22 -3.83
N SER A 85 -7.69 5.76 -2.93
CA SER A 85 -6.40 5.19 -2.57
C SER A 85 -6.28 5.04 -1.07
N GLN A 86 -5.79 3.88 -0.64
CA GLN A 86 -5.59 3.55 0.75
C GLN A 86 -4.10 3.34 1.00
N LYS A 87 -3.63 3.68 2.19
CA LYS A 87 -2.25 3.41 2.64
C LYS A 87 -2.31 3.00 4.09
N ARG A 88 -1.78 1.81 4.38
CA ARG A 88 -1.61 1.31 5.74
C ARG A 88 -0.14 1.08 6.00
N SER A 89 0.37 1.55 7.13
CA SER A 89 1.76 1.34 7.53
C SER A 89 1.85 0.74 8.92
N TYR A 90 2.84 -0.14 9.10
CA TYR A 90 3.22 -0.77 10.36
C TYR A 90 4.69 -0.47 10.59
N SER A 91 5.04 0.28 11.65
CA SER A 91 6.43 0.60 11.95
C SER A 91 6.90 0.09 13.30
N TYR A 92 8.19 -0.24 13.35
CA TYR A 92 8.88 -0.83 14.49
C TYR A 92 10.21 -0.11 14.70
N TYR A 93 10.55 0.16 15.96
CA TYR A 93 11.88 0.60 16.34
C TYR A 93 12.66 -0.61 16.85
N LEU A 94 13.71 -0.98 16.12
CA LEU A 94 14.49 -2.19 16.34
C LEU A 94 15.92 -1.83 16.69
N GLN A 95 16.44 -2.41 17.77
CA GLN A 95 17.83 -2.26 18.18
C GLN A 95 18.58 -3.58 17.95
N PRO A 96 19.67 -3.60 17.16
CA PRO A 96 20.48 -4.82 17.01
C PRO A 96 21.10 -5.24 18.34
N ARG A 97 21.09 -6.55 18.60
CA ARG A 97 21.72 -7.12 19.81
C ARG A 97 23.24 -7.19 19.73
N GLU A 98 23.76 -7.37 18.51
CA GLU A 98 25.19 -7.54 18.25
C GLU A 98 25.63 -6.74 17.02
N VAL A 99 26.94 -6.63 16.81
CA VAL A 99 27.51 -6.00 15.60
C VAL A 99 27.56 -7.02 14.47
N GLY A 100 27.00 -6.68 13.31
CA GLY A 100 27.03 -7.58 12.15
C GLY A 100 26.13 -7.12 11.01
N LEU A 101 26.00 -8.01 10.03
CA LEU A 101 25.01 -7.89 8.96
C LEU A 101 23.80 -8.74 9.33
N PHE A 102 22.64 -8.12 9.33
CA PHE A 102 21.38 -8.78 9.68
C PHE A 102 20.42 -8.77 8.50
N TYR A 103 19.54 -9.76 8.48
CA TYR A 103 18.48 -9.88 7.49
C TYR A 103 17.12 -9.81 8.19
N VAL A 104 16.28 -8.89 7.74
CA VAL A 104 14.88 -8.83 8.19
C VAL A 104 14.06 -9.77 7.31
N GLY A 105 13.36 -10.71 7.95
CA GLY A 105 12.51 -11.68 7.27
C GLY A 105 11.32 -11.05 6.52
N PRO A 106 10.65 -11.81 5.65
CA PRO A 106 9.46 -11.34 4.96
C PRO A 106 8.28 -11.15 5.91
N ALA A 107 7.44 -10.16 5.60
CA ALA A 107 6.11 -9.95 6.20
C ALA A 107 5.01 -10.31 5.19
N SER A 108 3.78 -10.47 5.65
CA SER A 108 2.60 -10.71 4.78
C SER A 108 1.37 -9.94 5.23
#